data_AF-A0A1I5FD60-F1
#
_entry.id   AF-A0A1I5FD60-F1
#
_cell.length_a   1.000
_cell.length_b   1.000
_cell.length_c   1.000
_cell.angle_alpha   90.00
_cell.angle_beta   90.00
_cell.angle_gamma   90.00
#
_symmetry.space_group_name_H-M   'P 1'
#
loop_
_entity.id
_entity.type
_entity.pdbx_description
1 polymer ?
#
loop_
_entity_poly.entity_id
_entity_poly.type
_entity_poly.pdbx_seq_one_letter_code
_entity_poly.pdbx_strand_id
1 'polypeptide(L)' 'MSNIAAKLRARRAEARTRRALNRAIDTAATSTVRQELIALAQARQPFMR' A
#
# COMPACT_ATOMS: atom_id res chain seq x y z
N MET A 1 20.98 -11.71 16.05
CA MET A 1 21.28 -11.59 14.60
C MET A 1 20.01 -11.89 13.75
N SER A 2 18.96 -11.06 13.84
CA SER A 2 17.64 -11.34 13.19
C SER A 2 16.88 -10.08 12.69
N ASN A 3 17.45 -8.88 12.83
CA ASN A 3 16.67 -7.65 12.66
C ASN A 3 16.63 -7.15 11.20
N ILE A 4 17.71 -7.34 10.42
CA ILE A 4 17.76 -6.88 9.01
C ILE A 4 16.84 -7.72 8.11
N ALA A 5 16.84 -9.04 8.28
CA ALA A 5 15.96 -9.93 7.51
C ALA A 5 14.47 -9.65 7.81
N ALA A 6 14.13 -9.37 9.07
CA ALA A 6 12.78 -8.97 9.46
C ALA A 6 12.37 -7.64 8.81
N LYS A 7 13.23 -6.61 8.87
CA LYS A 7 13.01 -5.32 8.21
C LYS A 7 12.87 -5.45 6.69
N LEU A 8 13.67 -6.30 6.05
CA LEU A 8 13.58 -6.56 4.61
C LEU A 8 12.25 -7.21 4.23
N ARG A 9 11.78 -8.19 5.02
CA ARG A 9 10.47 -8.81 4.82
C ARG A 9 9.34 -7.81 4.99
N ALA A 10 9.39 -6.98 6.03
CA ALA A 10 8.40 -5.91 6.24
C ALA A 10 8.35 -4.94 5.05
N ARG A 11 9.51 -4.49 4.56
CA ARG A 11 9.59 -3.59 3.39
C ARG A 11 9.06 -4.24 2.12
N ARG A 12 9.34 -5.53 1.88
CA ARG A 12 8.79 -6.26 0.72
C ARG A 12 7.28 -6.43 0.81
N ALA A 13 6.76 -6.74 2.00
CA ALA A 13 5.31 -6.85 2.23
C ALA A 13 4.61 -5.50 2.00
N GLU A 14 5.20 -4.40 2.47
CA GLU A 14 4.70 -3.06 2.22
C GLU A 14 4.70 -2.72 0.72
N ALA A 15 5.80 -2.97 0.02
CA ALA A 15 5.91 -2.72 -1.42
C ALA A 15 4.90 -3.55 -2.23
N ARG A 16 4.70 -4.83 -1.88
CA ARG A 16 3.69 -5.68 -2.51
C ARG A 16 2.29 -5.13 -2.29
N THR A 17 1.99 -4.69 -1.07
CA THR A 17 0.68 -4.15 -0.74
C THR A 17 0.41 -2.84 -1.49
N ARG A 18 1.41 -1.95 -1.56
CA ARG A 18 1.32 -0.70 -2.33
C ARG A 18 1.03 -0.97 -3.81
N ARG A 19 1.71 -1.95 -4.41
CA ARG A 19 1.45 -2.36 -5.80
C ARG A 19 0.05 -2.92 -5.99
N ALA A 20 -0.42 -3.76 -5.08
CA ALA A 20 -1.77 -4.32 -5.14
C ALA A 20 -2.85 -3.24 -5.03
N LEU A 21 -2.65 -2.27 -4.12
CA LEU A 21 -3.58 -1.16 -3.93
C LEU A 21 -3.62 -0.22 -5.15
N ASN A 22 -2.46 0.13 -5.70
CA ASN A 22 -2.40 0.93 -6.94
C ASN A 22 -3.14 0.22 -8.08
N ARG A 23 -2.90 -1.08 -8.24
CA ARG A 23 -3.60 -1.88 -9.25
C ARG A 23 -5.12 -1.87 -9.02
N ALA A 24 -5.56 -2.00 -7.78
CA ALA A 24 -6.99 -1.96 -7.44
C ALA A 24 -7.62 -0.58 -7.74
N ILE A 25 -6.89 0.52 -7.54
CA ILE A 25 -7.31 1.88 -7.91
C ILE A 25 -7.46 2.00 -9.43
N ASP A 26 -6.48 1.48 -10.19
CA ASP A 26 -6.48 1.54 -11.64
C ASP A 26 -7.61 0.71 -12.26
N THR A 27 -7.94 -0.44 -11.66
CA THR A 27 -8.99 -1.35 -12.14
C THR A 27 -10.30 -1.24 -11.37
N ALA A 28 -10.51 -0.16 -10.60
CA ALA A 28 -11.71 0.01 -9.80
C ALA A 28 -12.97 0.07 -10.69
N ALA A 29 -13.97 -0.74 -10.36
CA ALA A 29 -15.20 -0.86 -11.16
C ALA A 29 -16.08 0.40 -11.11
N THR A 30 -15.98 1.19 -10.04
CA THR A 30 -16.76 2.42 -9.84
C THR A 30 -15.89 3.54 -9.29
N SER A 31 -16.30 4.78 -9.55
CA SER A 31 -15.63 5.98 -9.02
C SER A 31 -15.63 6.01 -7.49
N THR A 32 -16.71 5.58 -6.85
CA THR A 32 -16.80 5.48 -5.38
C THR A 32 -15.74 4.52 -4.84
N VAL A 33 -15.62 3.31 -5.40
CA VAL A 33 -14.62 2.32 -4.95
C VAL A 33 -13.20 2.85 -5.16
N ARG A 34 -12.96 3.54 -6.29
CA ARG A 34 -11.67 4.20 -6.55
C ARG A 34 -11.33 5.22 -5.47
N GLN A 35 -12.29 6.06 -5.06
CA GLN A 35 -12.08 7.09 -4.03
C GLN A 35 -11.77 6.47 -2.67
N GLU A 36 -12.50 5.43 -2.27
CA GLU A 36 -12.24 4.68 -1.03
C GLU A 36 -10.82 4.08 -1.03
N LEU A 37 -10.40 3.46 -2.15
CA LEU A 37 -9.05 2.90 -2.28
C LEU A 37 -7.95 3.97 -2.24
N ILE A 38 -8.21 5.16 -2.80
CA ILE A 38 -7.29 6.31 -2.70
C ILE A 38 -7.19 6.80 -1.26
N ALA A 39 -8.31 6.92 -0.54
CA ALA A 39 -8.31 7.30 0.87
C ALA A 39 -7.52 6.29 1.73
N LEU A 40 -7.71 4.99 1.48
CA LEU A 40 -6.93 3.92 2.11
C LEU A 40 -5.43 4.01 1.77
N ALA A 41 -5.07 4.42 0.56
CA ALA A 41 -3.67 4.62 0.18
C ALA A 41 -3.03 5.80 0.94
N GLN A 42 -3.78 6.90 1.08
CA GLN A 42 -3.33 8.10 1.79
C GLN A 42 -3.17 7.85 3.30
N ALA A 43 -4.15 7.22 3.94
CA ALA A 43 -4.10 6.88 5.37
C ALA A 43 -2.93 5.96 5.74
N ARG A 44 -2.39 5.25 4.75
CA ARG A 44 -1.36 4.23 4.91
C ARG A 44 0.05 4.71 4.61
N GLN A 45 0.23 5.97 4.22
CA GLN A 45 1.52 6.66 4.23
C GLN A 45 1.72 7.28 5.61
N PRO A 46 2.36 6.57 6.57
CA PRO A 46 2.36 7.05 7.95
C PRO A 46 3.28 8.26 8.12
N PHE A 47 4.30 8.43 7.28
CA PHE A 47 5.24 9.55 7.33
C PHE A 47 5.86 9.80 5.95
N MET A 48 5.27 10.69 5.16
CA MET A 48 6.03 11.49 4.18
C MET A 48 6.18 12.89 4.77
N ARG A 49 7.14 13.03 5.69
CA ARG A 49 7.75 14.29 6.12
C ARG A 49 9.24 14.06 6.22
#